data_AF-A0A2P8KBM8-F1
#
_entry.id   AF-A0A2P8KBM8-F1
#
_cell.length_a   1.000
_cell.length_b   1.000
_cell.length_c   1.000
_cell.angle_alpha   90.00
_cell.angle_beta   90.00
_cell.angle_gamma   90.00
#
_symmetry.space_group_name_H-M   'P 1'
#
loop_
_entity.id
_entity.type
_entity.pdbx_description
1 polymer ?
#
loop_
_entity_poly.entity_id
_entity_poly.type
_entity_poly.pdbx_seq_one_letter_code
_entity_poly.pdbx_strand_id
1 'polypeptide(L)'
;MTIDMNQLESPTNSNTDPKYLDFPLEVGKKWEFKNKWTNKTRVASGRDQLDIFVVAYEKVTVPAGEFDAFKIEAKGFWNNDTSRANGRAIRTYWFAPAAKAVVRFENDDGYNRWVRELTELQLQR
;
A
#
# COMPACT_ATOMS: atom_id res chain seq x y z
N MET A 1 1.68 4.81 36.28
CA MET A 1 2.25 5.41 35.06
C MET A 1 1.40 4.93 33.89
N THR A 2 0.74 5.86 33.22
CA THR A 2 -0.26 5.59 32.18
C THR A 2 0.42 4.93 30.99
N ILE A 3 -0.05 3.74 30.61
CA ILE A 3 0.35 3.07 29.37
C ILE A 3 -0.25 3.91 28.24
N ASP A 4 0.62 4.61 27.51
CA ASP A 4 0.24 5.36 26.31
C ASP A 4 -0.07 4.35 25.19
N MET A 5 -1.35 4.07 24.99
CA MET A 5 -1.90 3.04 24.10
C MET A 5 -1.87 3.43 22.60
N ASN A 6 -0.92 4.26 22.16
CA ASN A 6 -0.80 4.66 20.76
C ASN A 6 0.25 3.86 19.97
N GLN A 7 0.71 2.73 20.50
CA GLN A 7 1.76 1.92 19.89
C GLN A 7 1.44 0.44 20.11
N LEU A 8 1.17 -0.29 19.02
CA LEU A 8 0.55 -1.63 18.95
C LEU A 8 -0.97 -1.48 18.98
N GLU A 9 -1.71 -1.65 17.88
CA GLU A 9 -1.89 -2.89 17.13
C GLU A 9 -2.31 -2.56 15.69
N SER A 10 -1.79 -3.24 14.68
CA SER A 10 -2.57 -4.36 14.13
C SER A 10 -1.68 -5.55 13.82
N PRO A 11 -1.83 -6.67 14.55
CA PRO A 11 -1.24 -7.96 14.20
C PRO A 11 -2.03 -8.70 13.10
N THR A 12 -2.88 -8.00 12.34
CA THR A 12 -3.60 -8.54 11.20
C THR A 12 -2.85 -8.19 9.91
N ASN A 13 -2.41 -9.22 9.20
CA ASN A 13 -1.95 -9.16 7.82
C ASN A 13 -3.07 -8.70 6.86
N SER A 14 -3.59 -7.48 6.99
CA SER A 14 -4.25 -6.79 5.87
C SER A 14 -3.22 -5.85 5.25
N ASN A 15 -2.43 -6.38 4.32
CA ASN A 15 -1.40 -5.66 3.58
C ASN A 15 -1.98 -4.62 2.59
N THR A 16 -3.14 -4.08 2.89
CA THR A 16 -3.84 -2.97 2.22
C THR A 16 -3.61 -1.70 3.02
N ASP A 17 -2.37 -1.44 3.45
CA ASP A 17 -2.05 -0.32 4.36
C ASP A 17 -2.45 1.01 3.65
N PRO A 18 -3.52 1.70 4.11
CA PRO A 18 -4.08 2.86 3.43
C PRO A 18 -3.16 4.09 3.49
N LYS A 19 -1.99 3.96 4.13
CA LYS A 19 -0.98 5.02 4.30
C LYS A 19 -0.48 5.63 2.99
N TYR A 20 -0.63 4.92 1.87
CA TYR A 20 -0.21 5.41 0.56
C TYR A 20 -1.30 6.18 -0.18
N LEU A 21 -2.58 6.07 0.23
CA LEU A 21 -3.71 6.66 -0.48
C LEU A 21 -4.01 8.07 0.04
N ASP A 22 -4.04 9.04 -0.86
CA ASP A 22 -4.42 10.42 -0.54
C ASP A 22 -5.78 10.74 -1.16
N PHE A 23 -6.83 10.83 -0.33
CA PHE A 23 -8.20 11.12 -0.78
C PHE A 23 -8.45 12.64 -0.89
N PRO A 24 -9.34 13.10 -1.78
CA PRO A 24 -10.04 12.32 -2.80
C PRO A 24 -9.09 11.80 -3.89
N LEU A 25 -9.41 10.64 -4.46
CA LEU A 25 -8.67 10.06 -5.58
C LEU A 25 -9.29 10.52 -6.89
N GLU A 26 -8.46 11.06 -7.77
CA GLU A 26 -8.84 11.56 -9.08
C GLU A 26 -7.76 11.19 -10.09
N VAL A 27 -8.15 10.81 -11.31
CA VAL A 27 -7.18 10.48 -12.37
C VAL A 27 -6.30 11.70 -12.64
N GLY A 28 -4.99 11.50 -12.63
CA GLY A 28 -3.99 12.56 -12.77
C GLY A 28 -3.47 13.14 -11.45
N LYS A 29 -4.07 12.79 -10.29
CA LYS A 29 -3.55 13.19 -8.97
C LYS A 29 -2.17 12.57 -8.72
N LYS A 30 -1.27 13.36 -8.13
CA LYS A 30 0.12 13.00 -7.86
C LYS A 30 0.54 13.48 -6.47
N TRP A 31 1.27 12.66 -5.74
CA TRP A 31 1.86 13.05 -4.45
C TRP A 31 3.13 12.27 -4.17
N GLU A 32 3.98 12.83 -3.31
CA GLU A 32 5.14 12.14 -2.77
C GLU A 32 4.80 11.58 -1.40
N PHE A 33 5.18 10.32 -1.17
CA PHE A 33 5.15 9.69 0.14
C PHE A 33 6.57 9.56 0.66
N LYS A 34 6.82 10.15 1.84
CA LYS A 34 8.09 10.03 2.56
C LYS A 34 7.83 9.54 3.96
N ASN A 35 8.41 8.40 4.31
CA ASN A 35 8.25 7.81 5.64
C ASN A 35 9.61 7.49 6.24
N LYS A 36 9.75 7.73 7.54
CA LYS A 36 10.87 7.22 8.35
C LYS A 36 10.27 6.24 9.35
N TRP A 37 10.74 5.00 9.34
CA TRP A 37 10.23 3.98 10.24
C TRP A 37 11.33 3.49 11.18
N THR A 38 10.91 3.12 12.40
CA THR A 38 11.75 2.48 13.40
C THR A 38 11.03 1.27 13.95
N ASN A 39 11.64 0.09 13.84
CA ASN A 39 11.20 -1.14 14.47
C ASN A 39 12.00 -1.34 15.76
N LYS A 40 11.41 -0.98 16.90
CA LYS A 40 12.04 -1.07 18.22
C LYS A 40 12.43 -2.51 18.59
N THR A 41 11.61 -3.48 18.19
CA THR A 41 11.83 -4.91 18.48
C THR A 41 13.04 -5.48 17.74
N ARG A 42 13.31 -5.00 16.52
CA ARG A 42 14.46 -5.46 15.71
C ARG A 42 15.62 -4.47 15.69
N VAL A 43 15.54 -3.37 16.46
CA VAL A 43 16.48 -2.24 16.44
C VAL A 43 16.80 -1.80 15.01
N ALA A 44 15.77 -1.80 14.16
CA ALA A 44 15.90 -1.51 12.74
C ALA A 44 15.30 -0.14 12.43
N SER A 45 15.95 0.67 11.62
CA SER A 45 15.35 1.89 11.06
C SER A 45 15.51 1.94 9.56
N GLY A 46 14.67 2.74 8.92
CA GLY A 46 14.72 2.91 7.48
C GLY A 46 13.85 4.04 7.00
N ARG A 47 13.87 4.23 5.69
CA ARG A 47 13.10 5.27 5.02
C ARG A 47 12.53 4.74 3.72
N ASP A 48 11.37 5.27 3.38
CA ASP A 48 10.69 5.01 2.11
C ASP A 48 10.45 6.36 1.43
N GLN A 49 10.69 6.41 0.13
CA GLN A 49 10.32 7.55 -0.71
C GLN A 49 9.68 7.02 -1.98
N LEU A 50 8.42 7.38 -2.21
CA LEU A 50 7.63 6.95 -3.36
C LEU A 50 6.96 8.15 -4.01
N ASP A 51 7.02 8.21 -5.33
CA ASP A 51 6.18 9.09 -6.13
C ASP A 51 4.94 8.29 -6.55
N ILE A 52 3.77 8.84 -6.28
CA ILE A 52 2.49 8.14 -6.40
C ILE A 52 1.58 8.90 -7.36
N PHE A 53 0.89 8.16 -8.24
CA PHE A 53 0.09 8.68 -9.35
C PHE A 53 -1.18 7.88 -9.50
N VAL A 54 -2.33 8.53 -9.55
CA VAL A 54 -3.57 7.90 -10.04
C VAL A 54 -3.53 7.94 -11.57
N VAL A 55 -3.32 6.80 -12.20
CA VAL A 55 -3.08 6.72 -13.65
C VAL A 55 -4.34 6.39 -14.46
N ALA A 56 -5.35 5.75 -13.84
CA ALA A 56 -6.60 5.42 -14.51
C ALA A 56 -7.75 5.18 -13.51
N TYR A 57 -8.98 5.17 -14.03
CA TYR A 57 -10.15 4.60 -13.38
C TYR A 57 -10.73 3.55 -14.33
N GLU A 58 -10.66 2.28 -13.95
CA GLU A 58 -10.92 1.15 -14.85
C GLU A 58 -11.64 0.01 -14.14
N LYS A 59 -12.29 -0.84 -14.93
CA LYS A 59 -12.93 -2.06 -14.44
C LYS A 59 -11.88 -3.14 -14.23
N VAL A 60 -11.92 -3.79 -13.07
CA VAL A 60 -11.02 -4.87 -12.68
C VAL A 60 -11.83 -6.09 -12.27
N THR A 61 -11.51 -7.24 -12.86
CA THR A 61 -12.07 -8.53 -12.47
C THR A 61 -11.10 -9.25 -11.55
N VAL A 62 -11.59 -9.66 -10.38
CA VAL A 62 -10.87 -10.47 -9.37
C VAL A 62 -11.78 -11.62 -8.93
N PRO A 63 -11.29 -12.62 -8.17
CA PRO A 63 -12.15 -13.74 -7.75
C PRO A 63 -13.38 -13.30 -6.94
N ALA A 64 -13.32 -12.17 -6.22
CA ALA A 64 -14.47 -11.59 -5.52
C ALA A 64 -15.51 -10.90 -6.44
N GLY A 65 -15.27 -10.80 -7.75
CA GLY A 65 -16.17 -10.17 -8.71
C GLY A 65 -15.52 -9.03 -9.52
N GLU A 66 -16.36 -8.18 -10.10
CA GLU A 66 -15.93 -7.02 -10.89
C GLU A 66 -16.10 -5.72 -10.11
N PHE A 67 -15.09 -4.85 -10.20
CA PHE A 67 -15.06 -3.58 -9.49
C PHE A 67 -14.57 -2.47 -10.41
N ASP A 68 -15.20 -1.30 -10.34
CA ASP A 68 -14.65 -0.07 -10.92
C ASP A 68 -13.67 0.55 -9.92
N ALA A 69 -12.39 0.65 -10.30
CA ALA A 69 -11.29 0.94 -9.38
C ALA A 69 -10.31 1.98 -9.95
N PHE A 70 -9.75 2.80 -9.06
CA PHE A 70 -8.63 3.66 -9.38
C PHE A 70 -7.35 2.84 -9.45
N LYS A 71 -6.67 2.89 -10.60
CA LYS A 71 -5.32 2.35 -10.75
C LYS A 71 -4.31 3.39 -10.29
N ILE A 72 -3.50 3.00 -9.32
CA ILE A 72 -2.55 3.88 -8.63
C ILE A 72 -1.17 3.25 -8.72
N GLU A 73 -0.24 3.96 -9.35
CA GLU A 73 1.16 3.53 -9.45
C GLU A 73 1.99 4.27 -8.41
N ALA A 74 2.79 3.51 -7.64
CA ALA A 74 3.75 4.04 -6.69
C ALA A 74 5.14 3.53 -7.06
N LYS A 75 6.07 4.45 -7.32
CA LYS A 75 7.44 4.13 -7.74
C LYS A 75 8.43 4.89 -6.88
N GLY A 76 9.49 4.21 -6.46
CA GLY A 76 10.57 4.87 -5.73
C GLY A 76 11.50 3.86 -5.08
N PHE A 77 11.93 4.17 -3.86
CA PHE A 77 13.00 3.44 -3.19
C PHE A 77 12.72 3.27 -1.70
N TRP A 78 13.31 2.24 -1.14
CA TRP A 78 13.39 2.02 0.29
C TRP A 78 14.85 1.80 0.70
N ASN A 79 15.18 2.21 1.92
CA ASN A 79 16.45 1.93 2.56
C ASN A 79 16.23 1.44 3.98
N ASN A 80 16.98 0.41 4.36
CA ASN A 80 17.13 -0.04 5.74
C ASN A 80 18.48 0.49 6.24
N ASP A 81 18.43 1.52 7.09
CA ASP A 81 19.62 2.19 7.60
C ASP A 81 20.44 1.27 8.52
N THR A 82 19.79 0.28 9.16
CA THR A 82 20.47 -0.69 10.05
C THR A 82 21.23 -1.76 9.28
N SER A 83 20.62 -2.41 8.29
CA SER A 83 21.28 -3.46 7.49
C SER A 83 22.06 -2.90 6.30
N ARG A 84 21.93 -1.60 6.01
CA ARG A 84 22.43 -0.91 4.81
C ARG A 84 21.85 -1.46 3.49
N ALA A 85 20.81 -2.29 3.57
CA ALA A 85 20.09 -2.76 2.40
C ALA A 85 19.25 -1.64 1.80
N ASN A 86 19.07 -1.65 0.49
CA ASN A 86 18.19 -0.74 -0.22
C ASN A 86 17.62 -1.46 -1.45
N GLY A 87 16.54 -0.90 -1.99
CA GLY A 87 15.92 -1.46 -3.17
C GLY A 87 14.95 -0.50 -3.84
N ARG A 88 14.54 -0.87 -5.05
CA ARG A 88 13.43 -0.22 -5.74
C ARG A 88 12.11 -0.73 -5.17
N ALA A 89 11.10 0.13 -5.21
CA ALA A 89 9.73 -0.23 -4.93
C ALA A 89 8.89 0.23 -6.13
N ILE A 90 8.37 -0.71 -6.91
CA ILE A 90 7.38 -0.47 -7.95
C ILE A 90 6.13 -1.23 -7.54
N ARG A 91 5.05 -0.49 -7.33
CA ARG A 91 3.80 -1.02 -6.80
C ARG A 91 2.64 -0.47 -7.59
N THR A 92 1.64 -1.29 -7.83
CA THR A 92 0.38 -0.87 -8.44
C THR A 92 -0.77 -1.33 -7.58
N TYR A 93 -1.66 -0.39 -7.24
CA TYR A 93 -2.86 -0.63 -6.45
C TYR A 93 -4.09 -0.39 -7.32
N TRP A 94 -5.12 -1.21 -7.16
CA TRP A 94 -6.46 -0.93 -7.67
C TRP A 94 -7.41 -0.75 -6.49
N PHE A 95 -7.76 0.51 -6.21
CA PHE A 95 -8.67 0.86 -5.12
C PHE A 95 -10.10 1.03 -5.65
N ALA A 96 -11.03 0.18 -5.20
CA ALA A 96 -12.44 0.26 -5.56
C ALA A 96 -13.22 1.09 -4.52
N PRO A 97 -13.74 2.28 -4.87
CA PRO A 97 -14.46 3.13 -3.92
C PRO A 97 -15.72 2.47 -3.34
N ALA A 98 -16.45 1.71 -4.16
CA ALA A 98 -17.67 1.01 -3.74
C ALA A 98 -17.39 -0.07 -2.68
N ALA A 99 -16.26 -0.78 -2.81
CA ALA A 99 -15.81 -1.77 -1.82
C ALA A 99 -15.01 -1.14 -0.67
N LYS A 100 -14.62 0.14 -0.80
CA LYS A 100 -13.71 0.87 0.11
C LYS A 100 -12.41 0.11 0.39
N ALA A 101 -11.92 -0.60 -0.62
CA ALA A 101 -10.80 -1.53 -0.47
C ALA A 101 -9.91 -1.55 -1.71
N VAL A 102 -8.65 -1.95 -1.50
CA VAL A 102 -7.75 -2.34 -2.59
C VAL A 102 -8.13 -3.75 -3.03
N VAL A 103 -8.68 -3.87 -4.25
CA VAL A 103 -9.18 -5.14 -4.79
C VAL A 103 -8.09 -5.94 -5.49
N ARG A 104 -7.05 -5.26 -5.98
CA ARG A 104 -5.86 -5.87 -6.59
C ARG A 104 -4.62 -5.09 -6.19
N PHE A 105 -3.54 -5.80 -5.96
CA PHE A 105 -2.23 -5.24 -5.67
C PHE A 105 -1.14 -6.00 -6.39
N GLU A 106 -0.26 -5.29 -7.07
CA GLU A 106 0.92 -5.83 -7.72
C GLU A 106 2.18 -5.19 -7.13
N ASN A 107 3.18 -6.03 -6.85
CA ASN A 107 4.51 -5.59 -6.45
C ASN A 107 5.53 -6.10 -7.45
N ASP A 108 6.47 -5.22 -7.79
CA ASP A 108 7.67 -5.52 -8.55
C ASP A 108 8.84 -4.77 -7.89
N ASP A 109 9.79 -5.48 -7.30
CA ASP A 109 11.01 -4.89 -6.75
C ASP A 109 12.24 -5.08 -7.66
N GLY A 110 12.02 -5.57 -8.89
CA GLY A 110 13.06 -5.93 -9.86
C GLY A 110 13.65 -7.32 -9.67
N TYR A 111 13.43 -7.96 -8.51
CA TYR A 111 13.89 -9.32 -8.23
C TYR A 111 12.72 -10.30 -7.98
N ASN A 112 11.62 -9.79 -7.43
CA ASN A 112 10.46 -10.54 -7.07
C ASN A 112 9.20 -9.81 -7.53
N ARG A 113 8.37 -10.53 -8.28
CA ARG A 113 7.07 -10.04 -8.75
C ARG A 113 5.97 -10.94 -8.22
N TRP A 114 4.99 -10.31 -7.58
CA TRP A 114 3.84 -11.03 -7.04
C TRP A 114 2.58 -10.18 -7.09
N VAL A 115 1.44 -10.87 -7.12
CA VAL A 115 0.10 -10.28 -7.22
C VAL A 115 -0.74 -10.76 -6.04
N ARG A 116 -1.59 -9.88 -5.52
CA ARG A 116 -2.68 -10.22 -4.60
C ARG A 116 -3.99 -9.70 -5.14
N GLU A 117 -5.03 -10.49 -4.99
CA GLU A 117 -6.38 -10.19 -5.46
C GLU A 117 -7.36 -10.47 -4.33
N LEU A 118 -8.41 -9.67 -4.26
CA LEU A 118 -9.50 -9.88 -3.31
C LEU A 118 -10.28 -11.14 -3.72
N THR A 119 -10.33 -12.09 -2.81
CA THR A 119 -11.01 -13.37 -3.03
C THR A 119 -12.44 -13.39 -2.54
N GLU A 120 -12.75 -12.65 -1.48
CA GLU A 120 -14.08 -12.52 -0.92
C GLU A 120 -14.26 -11.13 -0.30
N LEU A 121 -15.46 -10.55 -0.45
CA LEU A 121 -15.84 -9.30 0.19
C LEU A 121 -17.06 -9.52 1.08
N GLN A 122 -16.89 -9.41 2.40
CA GLN A 122 -18.00 -9.37 3.34
C GLN A 122 -18.23 -7.95 3.83
N LEU A 123 -19.29 -7.32 3.35
CA LEU A 123 -19.72 -6.01 3.84
C LEU A 123 -20.54 -6.21 5.12
N GLN A 124 -20.01 -5.74 6.25
CA GLN A 124 -20.81 -5.63 7.47
C GLN A 124 -21.87 -4.54 7.25
N ARG A 125 -23.14 -4.92 7.36
CA ARG A 125 -24.30 -4.01 7.28
C ARG A 125 -24.57 -3.36 8.62
#